data_AF-A0A7S0PDQ7-F1
#
_entry.id   AF-A0A7S0PDQ7-F1
#
_cell.length_a   1.000
_cell.length_b   1.000
_cell.length_c   1.000
_cell.angle_alpha   90.00
_cell.angle_beta   90.00
_cell.angle_gamma   90.00
#
_symmetry.space_group_name_H-M   'P 1'
#
loop_
_entity.id
_entity.type
_entity.pdbx_description
1 polymer ?
#
loop_
_entity_poly.entity_id
_entity_poly.type
_entity_poly.pdbx_seq_one_letter_code
_entity_poly.pdbx_strand_id
1 'polypeptide(L)'
;ASPETGPSLIRHSLVQLPENAPNYELAVLRLLLDKTMASHGAYRLVHAPPMTQSRAFLELSSGALEVASSITTTERESQALALRICLYRGLLGIRLPIGLTRRRTELQAVTTLEQARRICRSGQLSTWASRSL
;
A
#
# COMPACT_ATOMS: atom_id res chain seq x y z
N ALA A 1 31.16 -5.31 25.51
CA ALA A 1 30.22 -4.18 25.55
C ALA A 1 28.86 -4.71 25.15
N SER A 2 27.95 -4.88 26.12
CA SER A 2 26.57 -5.28 25.83
C SER A 2 25.89 -4.13 25.08
N PRO A 3 25.28 -4.35 23.90
CA PRO A 3 24.51 -3.30 23.28
C PRO A 3 23.33 -3.00 24.21
N GLU A 4 23.09 -1.72 24.46
CA GLU A 4 21.96 -1.27 25.27
C GLU A 4 20.67 -1.85 24.68
N THR A 5 20.04 -2.79 25.40
CA THR A 5 18.81 -3.47 24.97
C THR A 5 17.60 -2.56 25.17
N GLY A 6 17.65 -1.37 24.58
CA GLY A 6 16.48 -0.51 24.43
C GLY A 6 15.50 -1.12 23.43
N PRO A 7 14.21 -0.72 23.46
CA PRO A 7 13.24 -1.21 22.49
C PRO A 7 13.67 -0.82 21.07
N SER A 8 13.62 -1.78 20.15
CA SER A 8 13.91 -1.55 18.73
C SER A 8 12.94 -0.52 18.16
N LEU A 9 13.48 0.59 17.62
CA LEU A 9 12.68 1.66 17.04
C LEU A 9 12.33 1.31 15.60
N ILE A 10 11.04 1.30 15.28
CA ILE A 10 10.52 0.96 13.95
C ILE A 10 9.70 2.15 13.45
N ARG A 11 10.26 2.92 12.51
CA ARG A 11 9.56 3.99 11.80
C ARG A 11 8.75 3.42 10.66
N HIS A 12 7.50 3.87 10.57
CA HIS A 12 6.59 3.40 9.54
C HIS A 12 5.80 4.53 8.87
N SER A 13 5.51 4.36 7.58
CA SER A 13 4.69 5.29 6.78
C SER A 13 3.26 4.77 6.51
N LEU A 14 2.79 3.82 7.33
CA LEU A 14 1.41 3.28 7.24
C LEU A 14 0.36 4.40 7.25
N VAL A 15 -0.76 4.13 6.59
CA VAL A 15 -1.88 5.09 6.49
C VAL A 15 -2.35 5.50 7.88
N GLN A 16 -2.46 6.80 8.12
CA GLN A 16 -3.15 7.34 9.29
C GLN A 16 -4.65 7.43 8.99
N LEU A 17 -5.43 6.82 9.87
CA LEU A 17 -6.88 6.92 9.86
C LEU A 17 -7.31 7.72 11.10
N PRO A 18 -8.51 8.32 11.08
CA PRO A 18 -9.10 8.93 12.28
C PRO A 18 -9.10 7.94 13.45
N GLU A 19 -9.02 8.44 14.68
CA GLU A 19 -8.91 7.63 15.91
C GLU A 19 -10.01 6.57 16.04
N ASN A 20 -11.21 6.88 15.54
CA ASN A 20 -12.37 5.98 15.60
C ASN A 20 -12.46 4.99 14.43
N ALA A 21 -11.50 5.00 13.49
CA ALA A 21 -11.49 4.12 12.33
C ALA A 21 -10.51 2.95 12.51
N PRO A 22 -10.91 1.70 12.20
CA PRO A 22 -10.04 0.55 12.35
C PRO A 22 -8.89 0.60 11.35
N ASN A 23 -7.66 0.68 11.87
CA ASN A 23 -6.45 0.61 11.05
C ASN A 23 -5.90 -0.82 11.00
N TYR A 24 -6.33 -1.56 9.99
CA TYR A 24 -5.96 -2.96 9.82
C TYR A 24 -4.46 -3.16 9.57
N GLU A 25 -3.82 -2.28 8.78
CA GLU A 25 -2.38 -2.36 8.50
C GLU A 25 -1.56 -2.27 9.81
N LEU A 26 -1.89 -1.28 10.64
CA LEU A 26 -1.21 -1.08 11.92
C LEU A 26 -1.50 -2.22 12.91
N ALA A 27 -2.73 -2.74 12.93
CA ALA A 27 -3.08 -3.87 13.77
C ALA A 27 -2.31 -5.14 13.40
N VAL A 28 -2.18 -5.44 12.10
CA VAL A 28 -1.39 -6.58 11.63
C VAL A 28 0.09 -6.40 11.95
N LEU A 29 0.66 -5.20 11.74
CA LEU A 29 2.05 -4.94 12.06
C LEU A 29 2.34 -5.14 13.56
N ARG A 30 1.49 -4.61 14.44
CA ARG A 30 1.61 -4.81 15.89
C ARG A 30 1.54 -6.29 16.25
N LEU A 31 0.56 -7.03 15.72
CA LEU A 31 0.42 -8.46 15.97
C LEU A 31 1.67 -9.26 15.54
N LEU A 32 2.27 -8.91 14.40
CA LEU A 32 3.52 -9.55 13.94
C LEU A 32 4.67 -9.27 14.90
N LEU A 33 4.83 -8.01 15.31
CA LEU A 33 5.92 -7.60 16.22
C LEU A 33 5.75 -8.20 17.62
N ASP A 34 4.53 -8.23 18.15
CA ASP A 34 4.21 -8.85 19.45
C ASP A 34 4.61 -10.33 19.47
N LYS A 35 4.35 -11.06 18.38
CA LYS A 35 4.76 -12.47 18.25
C LYS A 35 6.27 -12.66 18.16
N THR A 36 7.02 -11.63 17.76
CA THR A 36 8.48 -11.67 17.69
C THR A 36 9.19 -11.16 18.93
N MET A 37 8.47 -10.61 19.92
CA MET A 37 9.08 -10.05 21.12
C MET A 37 9.94 -11.05 21.89
N ALA A 38 9.52 -12.32 21.95
CA ALA A 38 10.26 -13.37 22.64
C ALA A 38 11.63 -13.65 22.01
N SER A 39 11.80 -13.40 20.71
CA SER A 39 13.05 -13.67 19.98
C SER A 39 13.86 -12.41 19.65
N HIS A 40 13.22 -11.26 19.47
CA HIS A 40 13.85 -10.01 18.99
C HIS A 40 13.78 -8.86 20.00
N GLY A 41 13.15 -9.07 21.16
CA GLY A 41 13.04 -8.07 22.22
C GLY A 41 11.89 -7.08 22.04
N ALA A 42 11.84 -6.08 22.91
CA ALA A 42 10.80 -5.05 22.87
C ALA A 42 10.95 -4.15 21.64
N TYR A 43 9.84 -3.55 21.19
CA TYR A 43 9.81 -2.64 20.05
C TYR A 43 9.04 -1.35 20.38
N ARG A 44 9.29 -0.30 19.61
CA ARG A 44 8.53 0.94 19.62
C ARG A 44 8.22 1.37 18.18
N LEU A 45 6.93 1.51 17.88
CA LEU A 45 6.47 2.06 16.60
C LEU A 45 6.50 3.59 16.63
N VAL A 46 7.04 4.20 15.57
CA VAL A 46 7.00 5.65 15.35
C VAL A 46 6.43 5.92 13.98
N HIS A 47 5.44 6.80 13.91
CA HIS A 47 4.88 7.22 12.63
C HIS A 47 5.80 8.25 11.98
N ALA A 48 6.16 8.02 10.71
CA ALA A 48 6.93 8.96 9.91
C ALA A 48 6.01 10.04 9.30
N PRO A 49 6.50 11.27 9.10
CA PRO A 49 5.70 12.33 8.46
C PRO A 49 5.07 11.89 7.13
N PRO A 50 3.87 12.39 6.79
CA PRO A 50 3.22 12.08 5.51
C PRO A 50 4.15 12.35 4.33
N MET A 51 4.30 11.36 3.45
CA MET A 51 5.21 11.42 2.32
C MET A 51 4.61 10.72 1.10
N THR A 52 5.13 11.04 -0.08
CA THR A 52 4.75 10.33 -1.31
C THR A 52 5.29 8.91 -1.27
N GLN A 53 4.65 7.99 -2.01
CA GLN A 53 5.10 6.61 -2.12
C GLN A 53 6.55 6.52 -2.63
N SER A 54 6.91 7.32 -3.64
CA SER A 54 8.29 7.37 -4.14
C SER A 54 9.29 7.81 -3.06
N ARG A 55 8.92 8.78 -2.21
CA ARG A 55 9.76 9.19 -1.09
C ARG A 55 9.91 8.07 -0.06
N ALA A 56 8.84 7.35 0.27
CA ALA A 56 8.90 6.24 1.21
C ALA A 56 9.88 5.13 0.77
N PHE A 57 9.95 4.82 -0.54
CA PHE A 57 10.93 3.85 -1.06
C PHE A 57 12.37 4.36 -0.99
N LEU A 58 12.59 5.67 -1.20
CA LEU A 58 13.91 6.26 -0.98
C LEU A 58 14.32 6.17 0.51
N GLU A 59 13.41 6.50 1.43
CA GLU A 59 13.67 6.41 2.87
C GLU A 59 13.94 4.95 3.30
N LEU A 60 13.19 3.97 2.77
CA LEU A 60 13.46 2.53 2.97
C LEU A 60 14.88 2.16 2.53
N SER A 61 15.29 2.61 1.33
CA SER A 61 16.63 2.31 0.80
C SER A 61 17.76 2.95 1.61
N SER A 62 17.49 4.11 2.23
CA SER A 62 18.46 4.83 3.06
C SER A 62 18.52 4.32 4.50
N GLY A 63 17.58 3.47 4.92
CA GLY A 63 17.44 3.00 6.31
C GLY A 63 16.80 4.01 7.26
N ALA A 64 16.31 5.15 6.77
CA ALA A 64 15.58 6.13 7.57
C ALA A 64 14.12 5.72 7.86
N LEU A 65 13.60 4.75 7.09
CA LEU A 65 12.30 4.13 7.30
C LEU A 65 12.47 2.61 7.31
N GLU A 66 11.85 1.93 8.27
CA GLU A 66 11.92 0.46 8.37
C GLU A 66 10.71 -0.23 7.71
N VAL A 67 9.53 0.43 7.69
CA VAL A 67 8.30 -0.14 7.11
C VAL A 67 7.52 0.88 6.28
N ALA A 68 7.11 0.53 5.07
CA ALA A 68 6.22 1.35 4.25
C ALA A 68 4.99 0.57 3.77
N SER A 69 3.84 1.25 3.71
CA SER A 69 2.65 0.72 3.03
C SER A 69 2.70 1.12 1.55
N SER A 70 2.51 0.14 0.67
CA SER A 70 2.50 0.37 -0.78
C SER A 70 1.58 -0.60 -1.48
N ILE A 71 1.04 -0.15 -2.61
CA ILE A 71 0.43 -1.04 -3.58
C ILE A 71 1.52 -1.87 -4.28
N THR A 72 1.23 -3.15 -4.48
CA THR A 72 2.14 -4.13 -5.07
C THR A 72 2.38 -3.86 -6.55
N THR A 73 3.65 -3.76 -6.95
CA THR A 73 4.11 -3.86 -8.34
C THR A 73 5.44 -4.63 -8.37
N THR A 74 5.77 -5.27 -9.48
CA THR A 74 7.00 -6.07 -9.63
C THR A 74 8.26 -5.23 -9.33
N GLU A 75 8.28 -3.98 -9.79
CA GLU A 75 9.42 -3.07 -9.62
C GLU A 75 9.64 -2.67 -8.16
N ARG A 76 8.59 -2.67 -7.34
CA ARG A 76 8.67 -2.28 -5.93
C ARG A 76 9.04 -3.45 -5.04
N GLU A 77 8.54 -4.64 -5.39
CA GLU A 77 8.93 -5.87 -4.71
C GLU A 77 10.40 -6.21 -4.92
N SER A 78 11.04 -5.71 -5.99
CA SER A 78 12.49 -5.85 -6.17
C SER A 78 13.32 -4.84 -5.36
N GLN A 79 12.70 -3.79 -4.80
CA GLN A 79 13.39 -2.72 -4.06
C GLN A 79 13.34 -2.89 -2.54
N ALA A 80 12.44 -3.73 -2.02
CA ALA A 80 12.26 -3.95 -0.58
C ALA A 80 11.70 -5.35 -0.29
N LEU A 81 11.85 -5.83 0.94
CA LEU A 81 11.25 -7.08 1.37
C LEU A 81 9.71 -6.95 1.44
N ALA A 82 9.01 -7.62 0.54
CA ALA A 82 7.56 -7.52 0.43
C ALA A 82 6.84 -8.40 1.47
N LEU A 83 6.07 -7.76 2.36
CA LEU A 83 5.08 -8.41 3.22
C LEU A 83 3.70 -8.32 2.57
N ARG A 84 3.22 -9.43 2.00
CA ARG A 84 1.93 -9.47 1.29
C ARG A 84 0.79 -9.70 2.28
N ILE A 85 0.00 -8.66 2.51
CA ILE A 85 -1.17 -8.71 3.39
C ILE A 85 -2.41 -8.42 2.54
N CYS A 86 -3.37 -9.35 2.53
CA CYS A 86 -4.66 -9.13 1.89
C CYS A 86 -5.50 -8.16 2.73
N LEU A 87 -5.35 -6.88 2.45
CA LEU A 87 -6.20 -5.85 3.02
C LEU A 87 -7.62 -6.00 2.45
N TYR A 88 -8.63 -5.93 3.31
CA TYR A 88 -10.05 -5.90 2.93
C TYR A 88 -10.49 -7.05 2.00
N ARG A 89 -10.01 -8.28 2.26
CA ARG A 89 -10.27 -9.48 1.42
C ARG A 89 -9.86 -9.30 -0.05
N GLY A 90 -8.84 -8.48 -0.31
CA GLY A 90 -8.37 -8.17 -1.67
C GLY A 90 -9.13 -7.03 -2.35
N LEU A 91 -10.13 -6.43 -1.69
CA LEU A 91 -10.91 -5.32 -2.22
C LEU A 91 -10.46 -4.00 -1.57
N LEU A 92 -9.35 -3.43 -2.06
CA LEU A 92 -8.84 -2.12 -1.60
C LEU A 92 -9.83 -0.96 -1.86
N GLY A 93 -10.85 -1.18 -2.67
CA GLY A 93 -11.92 -0.23 -2.94
C GLY A 93 -12.76 -0.64 -4.15
N ILE A 94 -13.97 -0.08 -4.25
CA ILE A 94 -14.82 -0.23 -5.44
C ILE A 94 -14.46 0.88 -6.41
N ARG A 95 -14.14 0.52 -7.66
CA ARG A 95 -13.95 1.49 -8.74
C ARG A 95 -15.24 1.60 -9.53
N LEU A 96 -15.85 2.78 -9.48
CA LEU A 96 -17.02 3.10 -10.29
C LEU A 96 -16.55 3.80 -11.56
N PRO A 97 -16.72 3.21 -12.76
CA PRO A 97 -16.44 3.91 -13.99
C PRO A 97 -17.43 5.06 -14.17
N ILE A 98 -16.92 6.27 -14.39
CA ILE A 98 -17.74 7.45 -14.67
C ILE A 98 -17.61 7.76 -16.16
N GLY A 99 -18.72 7.64 -16.88
CA GLY A 99 -18.82 8.00 -18.29
C GLY A 99 -19.32 9.44 -18.46
N LEU A 100 -18.79 10.16 -19.44
CA LEU A 100 -19.35 11.46 -19.84
C LEU A 100 -20.61 11.24 -20.68
N THR A 101 -21.66 12.04 -20.46
CA THR A 101 -22.93 11.94 -21.20
C THR A 101 -22.73 11.96 -22.71
N ARG A 102 -21.78 12.78 -23.21
CA ARG A 102 -21.44 12.87 -24.65
C ARG A 102 -20.91 11.56 -25.25
N ARG A 103 -20.37 10.65 -24.43
CA ARG A 103 -19.85 9.33 -24.86
C ARG A 103 -20.85 8.20 -24.61
N ARG A 104 -22.11 8.51 -24.29
CA ARG A 104 -23.13 7.50 -23.97
C ARG A 104 -23.30 6.47 -25.07
N THR A 105 -23.42 6.91 -26.33
CA THR A 105 -23.59 6.01 -27.48
C THR A 105 -22.38 5.09 -27.67
N GLU A 106 -21.17 5.65 -27.52
CA GLU A 106 -19.92 4.88 -27.60
C GLU A 106 -19.84 3.82 -26.50
N LEU A 107 -20.23 4.16 -25.27
CA LEU A 107 -20.23 3.24 -24.14
C LEU A 107 -21.32 2.16 -24.26
N GLN A 108 -22.49 2.49 -24.79
CA GLN A 108 -23.59 1.53 -25.03
C GLN A 108 -23.26 0.53 -26.15
N ALA A 109 -22.38 0.89 -27.09
CA ALA A 109 -21.96 0.01 -28.17
C ALA A 109 -20.90 -1.03 -27.74
N VAL A 110 -20.38 -0.94 -26.51
CA VAL A 110 -19.39 -1.88 -25.97
C VAL A 110 -20.07 -3.20 -25.59
N THR A 111 -19.76 -4.26 -26.33
CA THR A 111 -20.28 -5.61 -26.07
C THR A 111 -19.18 -6.60 -25.70
N THR A 112 -17.91 -6.22 -25.85
CA THR A 112 -16.77 -7.10 -25.55
C THR A 112 -15.80 -6.48 -24.54
N LEU A 113 -15.10 -7.34 -23.80
CA LEU A 113 -14.06 -6.93 -22.84
C LEU A 113 -12.93 -6.13 -23.52
N GLU A 114 -12.59 -6.47 -24.77
CA GLU A 114 -11.53 -5.80 -25.51
C GLU A 114 -11.90 -4.34 -25.87
N GLN A 115 -13.15 -4.12 -26.29
CA GLN A 115 -13.67 -2.78 -26.54
C GLN A 115 -13.69 -1.93 -25.26
N ALA A 116 -14.12 -2.52 -24.14
CA ALA A 116 -14.09 -1.87 -22.84
C ALA A 116 -12.67 -1.47 -22.43
N ARG A 117 -11.69 -2.38 -22.59
CA ARG A 117 -10.27 -2.12 -22.29
C ARG A 117 -9.72 -0.95 -23.10
N ARG A 118 -10.05 -0.86 -24.40
CA ARG A 118 -9.60 0.23 -25.27
C ARG A 118 -10.05 1.60 -24.77
N ILE A 119 -11.30 1.71 -24.33
CA ILE A 119 -11.87 2.96 -23.80
C ILE A 119 -11.29 3.27 -22.42
N CYS A 120 -11.22 2.27 -21.53
CA CYS A 120 -10.77 2.42 -20.15
C CYS A 120 -9.29 2.81 -20.03
N ARG A 121 -8.39 2.35 -20.93
CA ARG A 121 -6.95 2.70 -20.90
C ARG A 121 -6.68 4.21 -20.88
N SER A 122 -7.58 5.01 -21.48
CA SER A 122 -7.45 6.47 -21.52
C SER A 122 -7.79 7.18 -20.20
N GLY A 123 -8.46 6.49 -19.27
CA GLY A 123 -8.94 7.07 -18.00
C GLY A 123 -8.30 6.49 -16.74
N GLN A 124 -7.35 5.55 -16.85
CA GLN A 124 -6.65 4.98 -15.71
C GLN A 124 -5.40 5.81 -15.36
N LEU A 125 -5.23 6.18 -14.10
CA LEU A 125 -3.99 6.81 -13.63
C LEU A 125 -2.85 5.78 -13.64
N SER A 126 -1.64 6.25 -13.93
CA SER A 126 -0.41 5.43 -13.97
C SER A 126 -0.08 4.74 -12.64
N THR A 127 -0.66 5.20 -11.54
CA THR A 127 -0.48 4.67 -10.18
C THR A 127 -1.39 3.48 -9.87
N TRP A 128 -2.25 3.04 -10.79
CA TRP A 128 -3.16 1.91 -10.59
C TRP A 128 -2.46 0.59 -10.92
N ALA A 129 -2.38 -0.33 -9.95
CA ALA A 129 -1.78 -1.66 -10.15
C ALA A 129 -2.49 -2.51 -11.22
N SER A 130 -3.71 -2.17 -11.63
CA SER A 130 -4.46 -2.87 -12.67
C SER A 130 -4.06 -2.54 -14.11
N ARG A 131 -3.07 -1.66 -14.34
CA ARG A 131 -2.60 -1.34 -15.70
C ARG A 131 -1.95 -2.53 -16.42
N SER A 132 -1.55 -3.56 -15.67
CA SER A 132 -0.81 -4.72 -16.18
C SER A 132 -1.68 -5.91 -16.64
N LEU A 133 -3.01 -5.74 -16.83
CA LEU A 133 -3.95 -6.79 -17.27
C LEU A 133 -4.63 -6.54 -18.62
#